data_AF-A0A536FW74-F1
#
_entry.id   AF-A0A536FW74-F1
#
_cell.length_a   1.000
_cell.length_b   1.000
_cell.length_c   1.000
_cell.angle_alpha   90.00
_cell.angle_beta   90.00
_cell.angle_gamma   90.00
#
_symmetry.space_group_name_H-M   'P 1'
#
loop_
_entity.id
_entity.type
_entity.pdbx_description
1 polymer ?
#
loop_
_entity_poly.entity_id
_entity_poly.type
_entity_poly.pdbx_seq_one_letter_code
_entity_poly.pdbx_strand_id
1 'polypeptide(L)'
;MNAGPIPVFIPAFLLAVICLYLYSGPFTAVSQNVVSPGLRASSVTLLLFVSHVFGDSHSTFDVGVISERIGSLQTALLITSPTLLILAAAIAATGLRTVQRDTQAMEEEWAARPAEPEEPALLSR
;
A
#
# COMPACT_ATOMS: atom_id res chain seq x y z
N MET A 1 -14.31 -5.59 39.59
CA MET A 1 -13.34 -6.20 38.64
C MET A 1 -12.84 -5.09 37.74
N ASN A 2 -11.65 -4.55 38.01
CA ASN A 2 -11.03 -3.60 37.08
C ASN A 2 -10.49 -4.44 35.91
N ALA A 3 -11.33 -4.70 34.92
CA ALA A 3 -10.87 -5.27 33.66
C ALA A 3 -9.85 -4.27 33.13
N GLY A 4 -8.57 -4.66 33.09
CA GLY A 4 -7.44 -3.76 32.86
C GLY A 4 -7.46 -3.08 31.48
N PRO A 5 -6.31 -2.91 30.80
CA PRO A 5 -6.30 -2.32 29.45
C PRO A 5 -7.08 -3.11 28.39
N ILE A 6 -7.38 -4.40 28.66
CA ILE A 6 -7.94 -5.39 27.73
C ILE A 6 -9.29 -4.95 27.09
N PRO A 7 -10.33 -4.55 27.84
CA PRO A 7 -11.60 -4.08 27.28
C PRO A 7 -11.50 -2.85 26.37
N VAL A 8 -10.46 -2.03 26.50
CA VAL A 8 -10.21 -0.89 25.60
C VAL A 8 -9.33 -1.31 24.42
N PHE A 9 -8.34 -2.16 24.69
CA PHE A 9 -7.40 -2.64 23.69
C PHE A 9 -8.08 -3.44 22.58
N ILE A 10 -8.95 -4.40 22.91
CA ILE A 10 -9.59 -5.26 21.91
C ILE A 10 -10.40 -4.47 20.87
N PRO A 11 -11.35 -3.58 21.25
CA PRO A 11 -12.11 -2.82 20.25
C PRO A 11 -11.22 -1.82 19.48
N ALA A 12 -10.23 -1.20 20.14
CA ALA A 12 -9.30 -0.30 19.45
C ALA A 12 -8.44 -1.05 18.43
N PHE A 13 -7.93 -2.22 18.79
CA PHE A 13 -7.14 -3.08 17.91
C PHE A 13 -7.98 -3.58 16.73
N LEU A 14 -9.21 -4.03 16.99
CA LEU A 14 -10.13 -4.46 15.93
C LEU A 14 -10.42 -3.33 14.95
N LEU A 15 -10.71 -2.12 15.46
CA LEU A 15 -10.94 -0.95 14.62
C LEU A 15 -9.69 -0.63 13.78
N ALA A 16 -8.51 -0.66 14.39
CA ALA A 16 -7.25 -0.41 13.68
C ALA A 16 -7.03 -1.42 12.53
N VAL A 17 -7.27 -2.71 12.78
CA VAL A 17 -7.16 -3.76 11.75
C VAL A 17 -8.17 -3.52 10.62
N ILE A 18 -9.43 -3.23 10.95
CA ILE A 18 -10.46 -2.91 9.93
C ILE A 18 -10.03 -1.72 9.09
N CYS A 19 -9.60 -0.61 9.72
CA CYS A 19 -9.11 0.57 9.00
C CYS A 19 -7.92 0.25 8.10
N LEU A 20 -6.98 -0.59 8.56
CA LEU A 20 -5.81 -0.98 7.79
C LEU A 20 -6.16 -1.85 6.58
N TYR A 21 -7.17 -2.72 6.67
CA TYR A 21 -7.59 -3.54 5.54
C TYR A 21 -8.54 -2.81 4.57
N LEU A 22 -9.27 -1.79 5.02
CA LEU A 22 -10.21 -1.03 4.19
C LEU A 22 -9.52 -0.34 3.00
N TYR A 23 -8.29 0.19 3.16
CA TYR A 23 -7.62 0.89 2.07
C TYR A 23 -6.98 -0.05 1.03
N SER A 24 -6.70 -1.30 1.41
CA SER A 24 -5.91 -2.24 0.61
C SER A 24 -6.52 -2.52 -0.77
N GLY A 25 -7.84 -2.76 -0.82
CA GLY A 25 -8.57 -2.99 -2.07
C GLY A 25 -8.51 -1.78 -3.02
N PRO A 26 -8.97 -0.59 -2.60
CA PRO A 26 -8.91 0.61 -3.42
C PRO A 26 -7.50 0.95 -3.92
N PHE A 27 -6.47 0.85 -3.07
CA PHE A 27 -5.09 1.15 -3.48
C PHE A 27 -4.55 0.17 -4.50
N THR A 28 -4.86 -1.12 -4.36
CA THR A 28 -4.50 -2.12 -5.35
C THR A 28 -5.14 -1.80 -6.71
N ALA A 29 -6.43 -1.44 -6.73
CA ALA A 29 -7.13 -1.06 -7.96
C ALA A 29 -6.51 0.20 -8.60
N VAL A 30 -6.23 1.23 -7.79
CA VAL A 30 -5.57 2.46 -8.27
C VAL A 30 -4.21 2.15 -8.92
N SER A 31 -3.39 1.30 -8.29
CA SER A 31 -2.07 0.92 -8.84
C SER A 31 -2.16 0.25 -10.23
N GLN A 32 -3.27 -0.41 -10.52
CA GLN A 32 -3.52 -1.08 -11.80
C GLN A 32 -4.17 -0.16 -12.84
N ASN A 33 -4.91 0.86 -12.41
CA ASN A 33 -5.60 1.80 -13.29
C ASN A 33 -4.66 2.87 -13.86
N VAL A 34 -3.50 3.11 -13.25
CA VAL A 34 -2.51 4.09 -13.74
C VAL A 34 -1.44 3.47 -14.64
N VAL A 35 -1.55 2.18 -14.94
CA VAL A 35 -0.62 1.45 -15.81
C VAL A 35 -1.36 0.77 -16.95
N SER A 36 -0.65 0.50 -18.05
CA SER A 36 -1.23 -0.22 -19.19
C SER A 36 -1.68 -1.63 -18.79
N PRO A 37 -2.68 -2.22 -19.47
CA PRO A 37 -3.24 -3.52 -19.10
C PRO A 37 -2.20 -4.64 -18.96
N GLY A 38 -1.18 -4.66 -19.83
CA GLY A 38 -0.09 -5.64 -19.79
C GLY A 38 0.84 -5.51 -18.58
N LEU A 39 0.84 -4.38 -17.87
CA LEU A 39 1.72 -4.12 -16.72
C LEU A 39 1.01 -4.22 -15.36
N ARG A 40 -0.30 -4.48 -15.33
CA ARG A 40 -1.09 -4.49 -14.08
C ARG A 40 -0.59 -5.51 -13.06
N ALA A 41 -0.21 -6.71 -13.50
CA ALA A 41 0.33 -7.74 -12.63
C ALA A 41 1.70 -7.32 -12.04
N SER A 42 2.56 -6.71 -12.87
CA SER A 42 3.86 -6.19 -12.46
C SER A 42 3.73 -5.03 -11.47
N SER A 43 2.75 -4.13 -11.69
CA SER A 43 2.45 -3.02 -10.78
C SER A 43 2.08 -3.51 -9.38
N VAL A 44 1.15 -4.47 -9.28
CA VAL A 44 0.78 -5.08 -7.99
C VAL A 44 1.95 -5.82 -7.36
N THR A 45 2.72 -6.56 -8.15
CA THR A 45 3.88 -7.30 -7.65
C THR A 45 4.94 -6.36 -7.07
N LEU A 46 5.23 -5.26 -7.77
CA LEU A 46 6.19 -4.25 -7.30
C LEU A 46 5.67 -3.55 -6.04
N LEU A 47 4.38 -3.21 -6.00
CA LEU A 47 3.74 -2.62 -4.81
C LEU A 47 3.88 -3.54 -3.59
N LEU A 48 3.59 -4.83 -3.75
CA LEU A 48 3.72 -5.83 -2.69
C LEU A 48 5.17 -6.02 -2.28
N PHE A 49 6.09 -6.15 -3.25
CA PHE A 49 7.52 -6.29 -2.99
C PHE A 49 8.06 -5.14 -2.15
N VAL A 50 7.78 -3.90 -2.56
CA VAL A 50 8.21 -2.70 -1.82
C VAL A 50 7.61 -2.69 -0.41
N SER A 51 6.32 -2.99 -0.28
CA SER A 51 5.64 -3.02 1.03
C SER A 51 6.24 -4.06 1.99
N HIS A 52 6.59 -5.25 1.50
CA HIS A 52 7.14 -6.30 2.36
C HIS A 52 8.60 -6.06 2.71
N VAL A 53 9.41 -5.58 1.77
CA VAL A 53 10.85 -5.33 2.00
C VAL A 53 11.05 -4.13 2.92
N PHE A 54 10.37 -3.02 2.65
CA PHE A 54 10.56 -1.78 3.40
C PHE A 54 9.58 -1.59 4.56
N GLY A 55 8.40 -2.22 4.50
CA GLY A 55 7.42 -2.19 5.59
C GLY A 55 7.67 -3.31 6.58
N ASP A 56 7.17 -4.50 6.28
CA ASP A 56 7.10 -5.60 7.26
C ASP A 56 8.49 -6.07 7.72
N SER A 57 9.44 -6.23 6.79
CA SER A 57 10.78 -6.74 7.12
C SER A 57 11.61 -5.72 7.91
N HIS A 58 11.50 -4.43 7.59
CA HIS A 58 12.32 -3.38 8.20
C HIS A 58 11.72 -2.82 9.50
N SER A 59 10.39 -2.82 9.62
CA SER A 59 9.68 -2.20 10.76
C SER A 59 10.06 -2.78 12.12
N THR A 60 10.31 -4.10 12.20
CA THR A 60 10.68 -4.76 13.47
C THR A 60 12.03 -4.29 13.99
N PHE A 61 13.00 -4.07 13.09
CA PHE A 61 14.30 -3.53 13.42
C PHE A 61 14.20 -2.07 13.89
N ASP A 62 13.48 -1.23 13.15
CA ASP A 62 13.31 0.19 13.49
C ASP A 62 12.63 0.37 14.84
N VAL A 63 11.53 -0.34 15.08
CA VAL A 63 10.81 -0.29 16.36
C VAL A 63 11.68 -0.81 17.50
N GLY A 64 12.49 -1.84 17.26
CA GLY A 64 13.45 -2.37 18.23
C GLY A 64 14.47 -1.30 18.66
N VAL A 65 15.13 -0.66 17.70
CA VAL A 65 16.11 0.41 17.96
C VAL A 65 15.48 1.61 18.69
N ILE A 66 14.27 2.00 18.31
CA ILE A 66 13.54 3.09 18.97
C ILE A 66 13.16 2.70 20.41
N SER A 67 12.71 1.46 20.61
CA SER A 67 12.38 0.92 21.93
C SER A 67 13.58 0.91 22.87
N GLU A 68 14.76 0.52 22.38
CA GLU A 68 16.00 0.54 23.16
C GLU A 68 16.37 1.96 23.62
N ARG A 69 16.18 2.97 22.75
CA ARG A 69 16.46 4.38 23.10
C ARG A 69 15.45 4.98 24.08
N ILE A 70 14.19 4.58 24.00
CA ILE A 70 13.11 5.08 24.87
C ILE A 70 13.06 4.30 26.20
N GLY A 71 13.60 3.08 26.23
CA GLY A 71 13.56 2.19 27.40
C GLY A 71 12.19 1.53 27.62
N SER A 72 11.26 1.64 26.67
CA SER A 72 9.93 1.04 26.72
C SER A 72 9.36 0.79 25.33
N LEU A 73 9.06 -0.48 25.04
CA LEU A 73 8.44 -0.90 23.77
C LEU A 73 7.02 -0.33 23.63
N GLN A 74 6.27 -0.27 24.72
CA GLN A 74 4.89 0.23 24.70
C GLN A 74 4.87 1.71 24.29
N THR A 75 5.76 2.51 24.87
CA THR A 75 5.87 3.94 24.57
C THR A 75 6.39 4.15 23.14
N ALA A 76 7.38 3.36 22.71
CA ALA A 76 7.87 3.39 21.34
C ALA A 76 6.76 3.12 20.32
N LEU A 77 5.97 2.06 20.51
CA LEU A 77 4.85 1.73 19.63
C LEU A 77 3.75 2.81 19.64
N LEU A 78 3.43 3.35 20.82
CA LEU A 78 2.43 4.41 20.96
C LEU A 78 2.81 5.70 20.25
N ILE A 79 4.10 6.01 20.14
CA ILE A 79 4.59 7.21 19.44
C ILE A 79 4.72 6.91 17.95
N THR A 80 5.44 5.85 17.60
CA THR A 80 5.81 5.53 16.22
C THR A 80 4.62 5.13 15.36
N SER A 81 3.68 4.34 15.88
CA SER A 81 2.55 3.84 15.08
C SER A 81 1.62 4.95 14.57
N PRO A 82 1.03 5.83 15.42
CA PRO A 82 0.14 6.87 14.92
C PRO A 82 0.87 7.94 14.11
N THR A 83 2.11 8.31 14.46
CA THR A 83 2.85 9.32 13.71
C THR A 83 3.16 8.85 12.29
N LEU A 84 3.63 7.61 12.12
CA LEU A 84 3.88 7.04 10.79
C LEU A 84 2.59 6.82 10.00
N LEU A 85 1.48 6.43 10.64
CA LEU A 85 0.18 6.32 9.97
C LEU A 85 -0.34 7.67 9.47
N ILE A 86 -0.20 8.74 10.26
CA ILE A 86 -0.57 10.10 9.84
C ILE A 86 0.30 10.57 8.68
N LEU A 87 1.62 10.31 8.73
CA LEU A 87 2.53 10.63 7.64
C LEU A 87 2.17 9.86 6.36
N ALA A 88 1.91 8.55 6.49
CA ALA A 88 1.47 7.72 5.38
C ALA A 88 0.15 8.23 4.78
N ALA A 89 -0.82 8.62 5.62
CA ALA A 89 -2.09 9.20 5.17
C ALA A 89 -1.88 10.53 4.42
N ALA A 90 -0.96 11.39 4.88
CA ALA A 90 -0.64 12.63 4.19
C ALA A 90 -0.02 12.37 2.80
N ILE A 91 0.95 11.45 2.73
CA ILE A 91 1.58 11.05 1.45
C ILE A 91 0.53 10.44 0.52
N ALA A 92 -0.27 9.51 1.01
CA ALA A 92 -1.37 8.89 0.28
C ALA A 92 -2.35 9.93 -0.27
N ALA A 93 -2.76 10.90 0.55
CA ALA A 93 -3.67 11.97 0.12
C ALA A 93 -3.08 12.84 -0.98
N THR A 94 -1.76 13.06 -1.00
CA THR A 94 -1.11 13.78 -2.10
C THR A 94 -1.09 12.97 -3.40
N GLY A 95 -0.81 11.67 -3.35
CA GLY A 95 -0.82 10.80 -4.52
C GLY A 95 -2.22 10.62 -5.10
N LEU A 96 -3.24 10.46 -4.26
CA LEU A 96 -4.64 10.31 -4.70
C LEU A 96 -5.15 11.50 -5.52
N ARG A 97 -4.56 12.70 -5.38
CA ARG A 97 -4.93 13.88 -6.17
C ARG A 97 -4.55 13.75 -7.65
N THR A 98 -3.57 12.93 -8.00
CA THR A 98 -3.09 12.79 -9.39
C THR A 98 -3.71 11.60 -10.10
N VAL A 99 -4.27 10.63 -9.37
CA VAL A 99 -4.78 9.35 -9.91
C VAL A 99 -5.69 9.52 -11.11
N GLN A 100 -6.67 10.43 -11.05
CA GLN A 100 -7.61 10.63 -12.16
C GLN A 100 -6.89 11.08 -13.44
N ARG A 101 -5.92 11.99 -13.31
CA ARG A 101 -5.10 12.48 -14.42
C ARG A 101 -4.21 11.37 -14.97
N ASP A 102 -3.58 10.60 -14.09
CA ASP A 102 -2.64 9.55 -14.47
C ASP A 102 -3.37 8.40 -15.18
N THR A 103 -4.58 8.05 -14.73
CA THR A 103 -5.45 7.08 -15.42
C THR A 103 -5.86 7.57 -16.80
N GLN A 104 -6.33 8.82 -16.94
CA GLN A 104 -6.72 9.37 -18.24
C GLN A 104 -5.54 9.42 -19.23
N ALA A 105 -4.36 9.86 -18.77
CA ALA A 105 -3.16 9.89 -19.60
C ALA A 105 -2.77 8.48 -20.09
N MET A 106 -2.84 7.48 -19.20
CA MET A 106 -2.59 6.08 -19.57
C MET A 106 -3.62 5.57 -20.58
N GLU A 107 -4.91 5.88 -20.41
CA GLU A 107 -5.97 5.46 -21.35
C GLU A 107 -5.78 6.07 -22.73
N GLU A 108 -5.46 7.36 -22.81
CA GLU A 108 -5.17 8.08 -24.06
C GLU A 108 -3.93 7.50 -24.76
N GLU A 109 -2.84 7.27 -24.03
CA GLU A 109 -1.61 6.67 -24.57
C GLU A 109 -1.89 5.24 -25.09
N TRP A 110 -2.64 4.44 -24.33
CA TRP A 110 -3.00 3.09 -24.71
C TRP A 110 -3.89 3.06 -25.96
N ALA A 111 -4.87 3.97 -26.06
CA ALA A 111 -5.74 4.08 -27.22
C ALA A 111 -5.01 4.56 -28.49
N ALA A 112 -3.97 5.39 -28.32
CA ALA A 112 -3.15 5.88 -29.43
C ALA A 112 -2.10 4.87 -29.93
N ARG A 113 -1.86 3.78 -29.20
CA ARG A 113 -0.91 2.75 -29.65
C ARG A 113 -1.39 2.11 -30.95
N PRO A 114 -0.55 2.06 -32.00
CA PRO A 114 -0.86 1.27 -33.19
C PRO A 114 -1.15 -0.16 -32.77
N ALA A 115 -2.18 -0.77 -33.36
CA ALA A 115 -2.42 -2.20 -33.20
C ALA A 115 -1.12 -2.93 -33.52
N GLU A 116 -0.67 -3.78 -32.60
CA GLU A 116 0.43 -4.69 -32.85
C GLU A 116 0.09 -5.43 -34.14
N PRO A 117 0.96 -5.45 -35.17
CA PRO A 117 0.65 -6.17 -36.40
C PRO A 117 0.27 -7.59 -35.99
N GLU A 118 -0.94 -8.03 -36.33
CA GLU A 118 -1.34 -9.43 -36.15
C GLU A 118 -0.21 -10.28 -36.68
N GLU A 119 0.52 -10.96 -35.79
CA GLU A 119 1.54 -11.92 -36.19
C GLU A 119 0.81 -12.92 -37.08
N PRO A 120 1.05 -12.89 -38.41
CA PRO A 120 0.23 -13.65 -39.34
C PRO A 120 0.41 -15.10 -38.95
N ALA A 121 -0.71 -15.83 -38.86
CA ALA A 121 -0.84 -17.24 -38.52
C ALA A 121 0.08 -18.17 -39.35
N LEU A 122 1.38 -18.08 -39.06
CA LEU A 122 2.49 -18.90 -39.52
C LEU A 122 3.04 -19.38 -38.18
N LEU A 123 2.49 -20.44 -37.58
CA LEU A 123 3.09 -21.77 -37.62
C LEU A 123 2.02 -22.82 -37.26
N SER A 124 0.91 -22.85 -37.99
CA SER A 124 0.02 -24.03 -38.06
C SER A 124 0.48 -24.98 -39.18
N ARG A 125 1.73 -25.43 -39.13
CA ARG A 125 2.26 -26.54 -39.93
C ARG A 125 3.20 -27.40 -39.09
#